data_AF-A0A972W0L7-F1
#
_entry.id   AF-A0A972W0L7-F1
#
_cell.length_a   1.000
_cell.length_b   1.000
_cell.length_c   1.000
_cell.angle_alpha   90.00
_cell.angle_beta   90.00
_cell.angle_gamma   90.00
#
_symmetry.space_group_name_H-M   'P 1'
#
loop_
_entity.id
_entity.type
_entity.pdbx_description
1 polymer ?
#
loop_
_entity_poly.entity_id
_entity_poly.type
_entity_poly.pdbx_seq_one_letter_code
_entity_poly.pdbx_strand_id
1 'polypeptide(L)' 'MSRITLKQDHELDEATLKNVKAIEAAGGDSSLARGLAHWQSFFNDYFKFYGPARQGRSIDEALIELVRLKVARANNCFT' A
#
# COMPACT_ATOMS: atom_id res chain seq x y z
N MET A 1 14.79 4.24 8.63
CA MET A 1 14.80 5.62 8.09
C MET A 1 14.45 5.56 6.62
N SER A 2 13.34 6.14 6.20
CA SER A 2 13.02 6.22 4.77
C SER A 2 14.05 7.11 4.08
N ARG A 3 14.53 6.71 2.91
CA ARG A 3 15.40 7.56 2.06
C ARG A 3 14.63 8.69 1.39
N ILE A 4 13.31 8.72 1.56
CA ILE A 4 12.38 9.68 0.97
C ILE A 4 11.53 10.33 2.06
N THR A 5 11.20 11.60 1.86
CA THR A 5 10.21 12.32 2.67
C THR A 5 8.81 11.91 2.25
N LEU A 6 7.89 11.74 3.20
CA LEU A 6 6.49 11.47 2.89
C LEU A 6 5.80 12.73 2.39
N LYS A 7 5.02 12.61 1.31
CA LYS A 7 4.26 13.73 0.75
C LYS A 7 3.21 14.25 1.74
N GLN A 8 3.14 15.57 1.85
CA GLN A 8 2.13 16.30 2.59
C GLN A 8 0.84 16.40 1.79
N ASP A 9 -0.27 16.74 2.44
CA ASP A 9 -1.61 16.72 1.84
C ASP A 9 -1.72 17.56 0.56
N HIS A 10 -1.06 18.73 0.53
CA HIS A 10 -1.09 19.64 -0.61
C HIS A 10 -0.24 19.17 -1.81
N GLU A 11 0.57 18.12 -1.63
CA GLU A 11 1.42 17.53 -2.67
C GLU A 11 0.78 16.29 -3.33
N LEU A 12 -0.39 15.87 -2.83
CA LEU A 12 -1.12 14.70 -3.28
C LEU A 12 -2.19 15.09 -4.30
N ASP A 13 -2.45 14.21 -5.26
CA ASP A 13 -3.66 14.32 -6.07
C ASP A 13 -4.91 14.04 -5.22
N GLU A 14 -6.08 14.47 -5.70
CA GLU A 14 -7.33 14.42 -4.96
C GLU A 14 -7.73 12.99 -4.54
N ALA A 15 -7.54 12.00 -5.41
CA ALA A 15 -7.91 10.62 -5.13
C ALA A 15 -6.99 10.01 -4.07
N THR A 16 -5.68 10.26 -4.18
CA THR A 16 -4.68 9.81 -3.22
C THR A 16 -4.88 10.48 -1.85
N LEU A 17 -5.15 11.79 -1.83
CA LEU A 17 -5.46 12.53 -0.61
C LEU A 17 -6.69 11.96 0.10
N LYS A 18 -7.77 11.70 -0.66
CA LYS A 18 -8.99 11.08 -0.11
C LYS A 18 -8.70 9.73 0.54
N ASN A 19 -7.89 8.87 -0.11
CA ASN A 19 -7.50 7.58 0.44
C ASN A 19 -6.65 7.72 1.71
N VAL A 20 -5.65 8.60 1.69
CA VAL A 20 -4.81 8.91 2.86
C VAL A 20 -5.65 9.36 4.05
N LYS A 21 -6.59 10.29 3.84
CA LYS A 21 -7.49 10.76 4.91
C LYS A 21 -8.41 9.66 5.44
N ALA A 22 -8.89 8.77 4.58
CA ALA A 22 -9.70 7.63 5.01
C ALA A 22 -8.90 6.66 5.91
N ILE A 23 -7.65 6.37 5.55
CA ILE A 23 -6.74 5.52 6.35
C ILE A 23 -6.49 6.17 7.72
N GLU A 24 -6.13 7.45 7.74
CA GLU A 24 -5.83 8.18 8.97
C GLU A 24 -7.05 8.30 9.88
N ALA A 25 -8.24 8.57 9.31
CA ALA A 25 -9.48 8.63 10.07
C ALA A 25 -9.85 7.29 10.72
N ALA A 26 -9.45 6.16 10.12
CA ALA A 26 -9.59 4.83 10.70
C ALA A 26 -8.49 4.48 11.72
N GLY A 27 -7.56 5.39 12.00
CA GLY A 27 -6.41 5.16 12.89
C GLY A 27 -5.26 4.37 12.26
N GLY A 28 -5.26 4.20 10.93
CA GLY A 28 -4.22 3.47 10.20
C GLY A 28 -3.00 4.33 9.83
N ASP A 29 -1.90 3.66 9.49
CA ASP A 29 -0.67 4.31 9.00
C ASP A 29 -0.77 4.60 7.48
N SER A 30 -0.71 5.88 7.12
CA SER A 30 -0.76 6.34 5.72
C SER A 30 0.62 6.43 5.05
N SER A 31 1.70 6.07 5.74
CA SER A 31 3.08 6.22 5.27
C SER A 31 3.33 5.53 3.93
N LEU A 32 2.75 4.35 3.70
CA LEU A 32 2.86 3.66 2.42
C LEU A 32 2.20 4.48 1.29
N ALA A 33 0.94 4.89 1.46
CA ALA A 33 0.22 5.67 0.45
C ALA A 33 0.94 6.99 0.13
N ARG A 34 1.41 7.71 1.16
CA ARG A 34 2.18 8.95 1.00
C ARG A 34 3.54 8.74 0.35
N GLY A 35 4.20 7.61 0.62
CA GLY A 35 5.48 7.26 0.02
C GLY A 35 5.36 6.87 -1.46
N LEU A 36 4.37 6.06 -1.81
CA LEU A 36 4.15 5.63 -3.20
C LEU A 36 3.66 6.77 -4.11
N ALA A 37 3.07 7.81 -3.54
CA ALA A 37 2.63 9.01 -4.26
C ALA A 37 3.77 9.80 -4.94
N HIS A 38 5.05 9.47 -4.67
CA HIS A 38 6.19 9.95 -5.45
C HIS A 38 6.19 9.41 -6.89
N TRP A 39 5.55 8.27 -7.15
CA TRP A 39 5.39 7.71 -8.49
C TRP A 39 4.00 7.09 -8.69
N GLN A 40 2.96 7.89 -8.46
CA GLN A 40 1.57 7.42 -8.39
C GLN A 40 1.11 6.67 -9.64
N SER A 41 1.49 7.11 -10.84
CA SER A 41 1.08 6.46 -12.09
C SER A 41 1.57 5.01 -12.20
N PHE A 42 2.84 4.77 -11.86
CA PHE A 42 3.40 3.41 -11.83
C PHE A 42 2.67 2.53 -10.82
N PHE A 43 2.44 3.03 -9.61
CA PHE A 43 1.76 2.24 -8.59
C PHE A 43 0.29 1.99 -8.90
N ASN A 44 -0.39 2.94 -9.55
CA ASN A 44 -1.75 2.70 -10.07
C ASN A 44 -1.76 1.51 -11.04
N ASP A 45 -0.80 1.42 -11.95
CA ASP A 45 -0.71 0.29 -12.89
C ASP A 45 -0.29 -1.01 -12.20
N TYR A 46 0.66 -0.95 -11.28
CA TYR A 46 1.05 -2.10 -10.46
C TYR A 46 -0.13 -2.68 -9.68
N PHE A 47 -0.97 -1.83 -9.07
CA PHE A 47 -2.11 -2.29 -8.29
C PHE A 47 -3.27 -2.84 -9.14
N LYS A 48 -3.38 -2.49 -10.42
CA LYS A 48 -4.31 -3.17 -11.35
C LYS A 48 -3.98 -4.66 -11.52
N PHE A 49 -2.70 -5.02 -11.42
CA PHE A 49 -2.26 -6.40 -11.42
C PHE A 49 -2.30 -7.02 -10.01
N TYR A 50 -1.69 -6.35 -9.03
CA TYR A 50 -1.45 -6.91 -7.71
C TYR A 50 -2.72 -7.02 -6.84
N GLY A 51 -3.62 -6.03 -6.93
CA GLY A 51 -4.87 -6.01 -6.16
C GLY A 51 -5.76 -7.23 -6.43
N PRO A 52 -6.11 -7.53 -7.69
CA PRO A 52 -6.91 -8.71 -8.03
C PRO A 52 -6.26 -10.05 -7.65
N ALA A 53 -4.92 -10.13 -7.60
CA ALA A 53 -4.22 -11.33 -7.17
C ALA A 53 -4.45 -11.64 -5.67
N ARG A 54 -4.91 -10.66 -4.89
CA ARG A 54 -5.19 -10.79 -3.45
C ARG A 54 -6.63 -11.14 -3.10
N GLN A 55 -7.57 -11.03 -4.03
CA GLN A 55 -9.02 -11.14 -3.77
C GLN A 55 -9.54 -12.58 -3.60
N GLY A 56 -8.63 -13.54 -3.37
CA GLY A 56 -8.98 -14.95 -3.26
C GLY A 56 -9.49 -15.53 -4.58
N ARG A 57 -9.15 -16.79 -4.84
CA ARG A 57 -9.73 -17.55 -5.97
C ARG A 57 -9.91 -18.99 -5.54
N SER A 58 -8.98 -19.86 -5.96
CA SER A 58 -8.83 -21.22 -5.45
C SER A 58 -8.22 -21.28 -4.04
N ILE A 59 -7.73 -20.15 -3.54
CA ILE A 59 -7.09 -19.99 -2.23
C ILE A 59 -7.78 -18.83 -1.51
N ASP A 60 -8.04 -19.02 -0.21
CA ASP A 60 -8.62 -18.01 0.68
C ASP A 60 -7.70 -16.79 0.87
N GLU A 61 -8.32 -15.60 1.01
CA GLU A 61 -7.61 -14.32 1.18
C GLU A 61 -6.72 -14.32 2.43
N ALA A 62 -7.19 -14.91 3.53
CA ALA A 62 -6.41 -14.99 4.76
C ALA A 62 -5.14 -15.83 4.58
N LEU A 63 -5.21 -16.91 3.79
CA LEU A 63 -4.04 -17.72 3.46
C LEU A 63 -3.08 -16.97 2.53
N ILE A 64 -3.60 -16.22 1.55
CA ILE A 64 -2.77 -15.34 0.70
C ILE A 64 -2.01 -14.32 1.57
N GLU A 65 -2.68 -13.70 2.54
CA GLU A 65 -2.04 -12.75 3.46
C GLU A 65 -0.99 -13.41 4.35
N LEU A 66 -1.28 -14.60 4.89
CA LEU A 66 -0.31 -15.33 5.70
C LEU A 66 0.97 -15.68 4.92
N VAL A 67 0.82 -16.09 3.65
CA VAL A 67 1.97 -16.34 2.76
C VAL A 67 2.73 -15.03 2.49
N ARG A 68 2.03 -13.92 2.20
CA ARG A 68 2.64 -12.60 1.99
C ARG A 68 3.51 -12.19 3.19
N LEU A 69 3.00 -12.36 4.41
CA LEU A 69 3.73 -12.03 5.64
C LEU A 69 4.96 -12.93 5.84
N LYS A 70 4.87 -14.22 5.51
CA LYS A 70 6.03 -15.13 5.53
C LYS A 70 7.11 -14.71 4.54
N VAL A 71 6.72 -14.33 3.32
CA VAL A 71 7.64 -13.83 2.30
C VAL A 71 8.26 -12.51 2.74
N ALA A 72 7.48 -11.57 3.29
CA ALA A 72 7.97 -10.30 3.79
C ALA A 72 9.02 -10.51 4.89
N ARG A 73 8.73 -11.38 5.87
CA ARG A 73 9.68 -11.76 6.92
C ARG A 73 10.96 -12.36 6.35
N ALA A 74 10.87 -13.27 5.37
CA ALA A 74 12.04 -13.87 4.73
C ALA A 74 12.92 -12.83 4.01
N ASN A 75 12.35 -11.70 3.59
CA ASN A 75 13.05 -10.59 2.95
C ASN A 75 13.45 -9.47 3.93
N ASN A 76 13.27 -9.66 5.24
CA ASN A 76 13.45 -8.60 6.26
C ASN A 76 12.65 -7.33 5.93
N CYS A 77 11.49 -7.49 5.30
CA CYS A 77 10.54 -6.41 5.05
C CYS A 77 9.64 -6.28 6.27
N PHE A 78 9.87 -5.25 7.06
CA PHE A 78 9.08 -4.94 8.24
C PHE A 78 7.75 -4.32 7.80
N THR A 79 6.68 -5.09 7.98
CA THR A 79 5.30 -4.75 7.61
C THR A 79 4.51 -4.27 8.80
#